data_AF-A0A9D1DTW5-F1
#
_entry.id   AF-A0A9D1DTW5-F1
#
_cell.length_a   1.000
_cell.length_b   1.000
_cell.length_c   1.000
_cell.angle_alpha   90.00
_cell.angle_beta   90.00
_cell.angle_gamma   90.00
#
_symmetry.space_group_name_H-M   'P 1'
#
loop_
_entity.id
_entity.type
_entity.pdbx_description
1 polymer ?
#
loop_
_entity_poly.entity_id
_entity_poly.type
_entity_poly.pdbx_seq_one_letter_code
_entity_poly.pdbx_strand_id
1 'polypeptide(L)'
;MIICPNCKTENDEDAKFCKNCGYYFLEENSNNQDNNKKEHKKKDKVKHKTKTKNKTKIKKEKAKTPRYKQSSDKPKSSIFTKILLLFFILLSIGLLVIASILGYNYYLENNIEVPNVTGYTYEEATALLNTANLSYERKEQETTNKDEVGIVLKQSKKAGSKTHENAVITLTVGILDNHVTVPNVVGMTLEEATGTLNKSGVSYRIEYKDTNGEEDNTVIKQSIKANKKIENTEIVTITVARNNNNETDNNTNNDDETSNEDKESSTSTDEVNQNQEKDLQN
;
A
#
# COMPACT_ATOMS: atom_id res chain seq x y z
N MET A 1 1.57 25.36 12.89
CA MET A 1 1.33 24.52 11.70
C MET A 1 1.20 23.08 12.15
N ILE A 2 0.33 22.26 11.55
CA ILE A 2 0.19 20.84 11.91
C ILE A 2 0.71 19.95 10.77
N ILE A 3 1.59 19.00 11.12
CA ILE A 3 2.14 18.03 10.17
C ILE A 3 1.26 16.78 10.19
N CYS A 4 0.75 16.39 9.00
CA CYS A 4 -0.07 15.20 8.89
C CYS A 4 0.71 13.95 9.33
N PRO A 5 0.20 13.15 10.30
CA PRO A 5 0.90 11.95 10.75
C PRO A 5 0.99 10.89 9.65
N ASN A 6 0.01 10.88 8.73
CA ASN A 6 -0.08 9.92 7.63
C ASN A 6 0.87 10.24 6.47
N CYS A 7 0.83 11.47 5.93
CA CYS A 7 1.55 11.82 4.68
C CYS A 7 2.63 12.90 4.85
N LYS A 8 2.88 13.38 6.07
CA LYS A 8 3.87 14.42 6.41
C LYS A 8 3.68 15.78 5.73
N THR A 9 2.57 15.99 5.03
CA THR A 9 2.22 17.29 4.46
C THR A 9 1.92 18.30 5.58
N GLU A 10 2.40 19.53 5.39
CA GLU A 10 2.13 20.67 6.27
C GLU A 10 0.74 21.26 6.02
N ASN A 11 0.00 21.52 7.09
CA ASN A 11 -1.35 22.09 7.04
C ASN A 11 -1.46 23.26 8.01
N ASP A 12 -2.49 24.09 7.78
CA ASP A 12 -2.85 25.21 8.65
C ASP A 12 -3.19 24.71 10.07
N GLU A 13 -2.98 25.56 11.08
CA GLU A 13 -3.17 25.18 12.49
C GLU A 13 -4.61 24.82 12.86
N ASP A 14 -5.58 25.36 12.13
CA ASP A 14 -7.02 25.12 12.27
C ASP A 14 -7.56 24.15 11.21
N ALA A 15 -6.68 23.53 10.41
CA ALA A 15 -7.10 22.55 9.42
C ALA A 15 -7.74 21.34 10.12
N LYS A 16 -9.01 21.06 9.82
CA LYS A 16 -9.72 19.86 10.28
C LYS A 16 -9.28 18.59 9.55
N PHE A 17 -8.84 18.74 8.30
CA PHE A 17 -8.39 17.65 7.45
C PHE A 17 -7.07 18.00 6.78
N CYS A 18 -6.23 17.00 6.51
CA CYS A 18 -5.01 17.19 5.74
C CYS A 18 -5.31 17.50 4.26
N LYS A 19 -4.74 18.59 3.73
CA LYS A 19 -4.93 19.07 2.36
C LYS A 19 -4.46 18.11 1.26
N ASN A 20 -3.55 17.19 1.59
CA ASN A 20 -3.03 16.19 0.66
C ASN A 20 -3.77 14.84 0.75
N CYS A 21 -3.87 14.24 1.94
CA CYS A 21 -4.42 12.89 2.09
C CYS A 21 -5.78 12.78 2.80
N GLY A 22 -6.40 13.89 3.19
CA GLY A 22 -7.73 13.89 3.83
C GLY A 22 -7.77 13.38 5.27
N TYR A 23 -6.62 13.10 5.89
CA TYR A 23 -6.55 12.65 7.28
C TYR A 23 -7.18 13.66 8.26
N TYR A 24 -8.14 13.23 9.09
CA TYR A 24 -8.84 14.06 10.07
C TYR A 24 -7.99 14.30 11.32
N PHE A 25 -7.80 15.56 11.70
CA PHE A 25 -7.12 15.94 12.93
C PHE A 25 -8.14 15.97 14.07
N LEU A 26 -7.98 15.08 15.05
CA LEU A 26 -8.83 15.08 16.24
C LEU A 26 -8.55 16.34 17.06
N GLU A 27 -9.52 17.25 17.15
CA GLU A 27 -9.47 18.36 18.10
C GLU A 27 -9.54 17.79 19.52
N GLU A 28 -8.40 17.72 20.21
CA GLU A 28 -8.38 17.49 21.65
C GLU A 28 -8.87 18.76 22.36
N ASN A 29 -10.18 18.86 22.54
CA ASN A 29 -10.75 19.83 23.47
C ASN A 29 -10.39 19.43 24.90
N SER A 30 -9.34 20.05 25.42
CA SER A 30 -9.05 20.16 26.84
C SER A 30 -10.17 20.94 27.53
N ASN A 31 -11.04 20.25 28.28
CA ASN A 31 -11.56 20.75 29.55
C ASN A 31 -12.00 19.59 30.45
N ASN A 32 -11.64 19.76 31.71
CA ASN A 32 -11.44 18.78 32.75
C ASN A 32 -12.73 18.46 33.55
N GLN A 33 -12.74 17.26 34.16
CA GLN A 33 -13.49 16.83 35.36
C GLN A 33 -15.04 16.74 35.33
N ASP A 34 -15.60 15.52 35.44
CA ASP A 34 -15.87 14.85 36.73
C ASP A 34 -16.88 13.67 36.59
N ASN A 35 -16.50 12.54 37.19
CA ASN A 35 -17.34 11.60 37.95
C ASN A 35 -18.73 11.16 37.41
N ASN A 36 -18.86 9.92 36.92
CA ASN A 36 -19.56 8.88 37.70
C ASN A 36 -19.52 7.47 37.08
N LYS A 37 -19.02 6.57 37.91
CA LYS A 37 -19.36 5.16 38.07
C LYS A 37 -20.80 4.81 37.66
N LYS A 38 -20.95 3.81 36.78
CA LYS A 38 -21.75 2.59 37.06
C LYS A 38 -21.57 1.54 35.97
N GLU A 39 -20.90 0.47 36.36
CA GLU A 39 -21.07 -0.86 35.80
C GLU A 39 -22.56 -1.20 35.69
N HIS A 40 -22.97 -1.85 34.59
CA HIS A 40 -23.54 -3.19 34.69
C HIS A 40 -23.80 -3.85 33.32
N LYS A 41 -23.17 -5.04 33.20
CA LYS A 41 -23.76 -6.32 32.79
C LYS A 41 -24.08 -6.55 31.31
N LYS A 42 -23.13 -7.24 30.66
CA LYS A 42 -23.39 -8.34 29.71
C LYS A 42 -24.41 -9.32 30.30
N LYS A 43 -25.37 -9.75 29.47
CA LYS A 43 -26.04 -11.05 29.63
C LYS A 43 -26.17 -11.72 28.27
N ASP A 44 -25.47 -12.82 28.16
CA ASP A 44 -25.52 -13.81 27.09
C ASP A 44 -26.90 -14.48 27.02
N LYS A 45 -27.35 -14.75 25.80
CA LYS A 45 -28.53 -15.56 25.50
C LYS A 45 -28.11 -17.02 25.38
N VAL A 46 -28.64 -17.89 26.25
CA VAL A 46 -28.65 -19.34 26.05
C VAL A 46 -30.09 -19.84 26.08
N LYS A 47 -30.47 -20.61 25.04
CA LYS A 47 -31.73 -21.33 24.89
C LYS A 47 -31.71 -22.58 25.77
N HIS A 48 -32.85 -22.98 26.36
CA HIS A 48 -33.41 -24.34 26.19
C HIS A 48 -34.81 -24.52 26.82
N LYS A 49 -35.75 -24.95 25.96
CA LYS A 49 -36.76 -26.02 26.08
C LYS A 49 -37.48 -26.35 27.41
N THR A 50 -38.80 -26.15 27.35
CA THR A 50 -39.96 -27.06 27.65
C THR A 50 -40.14 -27.83 28.98
N LYS A 51 -41.39 -27.68 29.45
CA LYS A 51 -42.31 -28.62 30.14
C LYS A 51 -42.11 -28.84 31.64
N THR A 52 -43.10 -28.41 32.44
CA THR A 52 -43.82 -29.32 33.35
C THR A 52 -45.22 -28.77 33.66
N LYS A 53 -46.22 -29.66 33.66
CA LYS A 53 -47.60 -29.42 34.08
C LYS A 53 -47.66 -29.32 35.61
N ASN A 54 -48.57 -28.52 36.17
CA ASN A 54 -49.29 -28.91 37.39
C ASN A 54 -50.66 -28.22 37.47
N LYS A 55 -51.66 -29.07 37.71
CA LYS A 55 -53.06 -28.72 37.99
C LYS A 55 -53.18 -28.28 39.45
N THR A 56 -53.88 -27.18 39.70
CA THR A 56 -54.56 -26.98 40.99
C THR A 56 -55.91 -26.30 40.78
N LYS A 57 -56.97 -27.02 41.15
CA LYS A 57 -58.35 -26.54 41.26
C LYS A 57 -58.42 -25.48 42.36
N ILE A 58 -59.02 -24.32 42.08
CA ILE A 58 -59.51 -23.41 43.13
C ILE A 58 -60.95 -23.01 42.81
N LYS A 59 -61.74 -23.01 43.89
CA LYS A 59 -63.20 -22.94 43.98
C LYS A 59 -63.76 -21.60 43.49
N LYS A 60 -64.97 -21.67 42.94
CA LYS A 60 -65.85 -20.53 42.64
C LYS A 60 -66.34 -19.93 43.96
N GLU A 61 -66.09 -18.64 44.17
CA GLU A 61 -66.83 -17.80 45.12
C GLU A 61 -67.42 -16.60 44.38
N LYS A 62 -68.74 -16.42 44.53
CA LYS A 62 -69.52 -15.37 43.90
C LYS A 62 -69.43 -14.11 44.78
N ALA A 63 -68.60 -13.15 44.39
CA ALA A 63 -68.64 -11.81 44.96
C ALA A 63 -69.54 -10.90 44.09
N LYS A 64 -70.54 -10.29 44.74
CA LYS A 64 -71.55 -9.41 44.14
C LYS A 64 -70.88 -8.10 43.69
N THR A 65 -71.04 -7.76 42.42
CA THR A 65 -70.67 -6.45 41.84
C THR A 65 -71.59 -5.34 42.37
N PRO A 66 -71.08 -4.24 42.94
CA PRO A 66 -71.87 -3.02 43.05
C PRO A 66 -72.09 -2.44 41.65
N ARG A 67 -73.36 -2.20 41.31
CA ARG A 67 -73.77 -1.49 40.09
C ARG A 67 -73.18 -0.08 40.12
N TYR A 68 -72.13 0.17 39.34
CA TYR A 68 -71.78 1.52 38.92
C TYR A 68 -72.85 1.98 37.91
N LYS A 69 -73.61 3.01 38.28
CA LYS A 69 -74.54 3.69 37.36
C LYS A 69 -73.70 4.37 36.28
N GLN A 70 -73.81 3.83 35.07
CA GLN A 70 -73.32 4.44 33.85
C GLN A 70 -74.22 5.63 33.50
N SER A 71 -73.88 6.81 34.03
CA SER A 71 -74.34 8.09 33.51
C SER A 71 -73.44 8.47 32.34
N SER A 72 -73.89 8.16 31.13
CA SER A 72 -73.25 8.55 29.89
C SER A 72 -73.58 10.01 29.55
N ASP A 73 -73.07 10.95 30.34
CA ASP A 73 -73.06 12.35 29.94
C ASP A 73 -71.89 12.52 28.97
N LYS A 74 -72.19 12.46 27.66
CA LYS A 74 -71.21 12.73 26.61
C LYS A 74 -70.70 14.16 26.78
N PRO A 75 -69.40 14.40 27.06
CA PRO A 75 -68.88 15.76 27.10
C PRO A 75 -68.99 16.35 25.69
N LYS A 76 -69.71 17.47 25.58
CA LYS A 76 -69.89 18.23 24.35
C LYS A 76 -68.51 18.71 23.88
N SER A 77 -67.91 18.01 22.92
CA SER A 77 -66.55 18.29 22.43
C SER A 77 -66.43 19.75 22.02
N SER A 78 -65.63 20.53 22.76
CA SER A 78 -65.38 21.93 22.47
C SER A 78 -64.69 22.06 21.10
N ILE A 79 -65.05 23.06 20.32
CA ILE A 79 -64.43 23.33 19.01
C ILE A 79 -62.89 23.44 19.15
N PHE A 80 -62.42 23.91 20.31
CA PHE A 80 -61.00 23.96 20.67
C PHE A 80 -60.32 22.60 20.76
N THR A 81 -60.98 21.53 21.24
CA THR A 81 -60.35 20.19 21.28
C THR A 81 -60.19 19.60 19.88
N LYS A 82 -61.07 19.96 18.95
CA LYS A 82 -60.96 19.58 17.54
C LYS A 82 -59.83 20.33 16.84
N ILE A 83 -59.68 21.63 17.10
CA ILE A 83 -58.56 22.44 16.57
C ILE A 83 -57.23 21.94 17.13
N LEU A 84 -57.17 21.61 18.42
CA LEU A 84 -55.98 21.05 19.05
C LEU A 84 -55.59 19.69 18.45
N LEU A 85 -56.57 18.81 18.20
CA LEU A 85 -56.33 17.53 17.51
C LEU A 85 -55.81 17.74 16.08
N LEU A 86 -56.39 18.67 15.34
CA LEU A 86 -55.93 19.04 13.99
C LEU A 86 -54.48 19.55 14.02
N PHE A 87 -54.13 20.37 14.99
CA PHE A 87 -52.77 20.88 15.16
C PHE A 87 -51.77 19.74 15.42
N PHE A 88 -52.08 18.80 16.32
CA PHE A 88 -51.21 17.64 16.57
C PHE A 88 -51.10 16.70 15.36
N ILE A 89 -52.16 16.55 14.57
CA ILE A 89 -52.12 15.78 13.33
C ILE A 89 -51.20 16.45 12.30
N LEU A 90 -51.31 17.77 12.12
CA LEU A 90 -50.43 18.53 11.22
C LEU A 90 -48.98 18.53 11.69
N LEU A 91 -48.75 18.63 13.00
CA LEU A 91 -47.41 18.51 13.59
C LEU A 91 -46.81 17.12 13.35
N SER A 92 -47.60 16.06 13.54
CA SER A 92 -47.20 14.67 13.28
C SER A 92 -46.84 14.46 11.81
N ILE A 93 -47.66 14.97 10.89
CA ILE A 93 -47.39 14.90 9.45
C ILE A 93 -46.13 15.69 9.10
N GLY A 94 -45.96 16.89 9.64
CA GLY A 94 -44.76 17.70 9.44
C GLY A 94 -43.49 16.99 9.92
N LEU A 95 -43.53 16.36 11.10
CA LEU A 95 -42.43 15.56 11.64
C LEU A 95 -42.11 14.36 10.75
N LEU A 96 -43.12 13.66 10.23
CA LEU A 96 -42.92 12.55 9.30
C LEU A 96 -42.27 13.01 8.00
N VAL A 97 -42.72 14.13 7.44
CA VAL A 97 -42.12 14.71 6.22
C VAL A 97 -40.66 15.09 6.47
N ILE A 98 -40.35 15.76 7.59
CA ILE A 98 -38.98 16.13 7.96
C ILE A 98 -38.11 14.87 8.14
N ALA A 99 -38.60 13.86 8.86
CA ALA A 99 -37.87 12.60 9.05
C ALA A 99 -37.65 11.85 7.72
N SER A 100 -38.62 11.87 6.81
CA SER A 100 -38.48 11.30 5.47
C SER A 100 -37.44 12.05 4.64
N ILE A 101 -37.42 13.38 4.66
CA ILE A 101 -36.42 14.19 3.94
C ILE A 101 -35.01 13.93 4.52
N LEU A 102 -34.86 13.94 5.84
CA LEU A 102 -33.58 13.65 6.50
C LEU A 102 -33.12 12.22 6.25
N GLY A 103 -34.02 11.24 6.34
CA GLY A 103 -33.72 9.84 6.05
C GLY A 103 -33.40 9.59 4.59
N TYR A 104 -34.03 10.32 3.67
CA TYR A 104 -33.75 10.24 2.23
C TYR A 104 -32.38 10.84 1.89
N ASN A 105 -32.02 11.99 2.46
CA ASN A 105 -30.69 12.57 2.30
C ASN A 105 -29.61 11.64 2.89
N TYR A 106 -29.83 11.10 4.10
CA TYR A 106 -28.93 10.08 4.68
C TYR A 106 -28.80 8.82 3.82
N TYR A 107 -29.87 8.41 3.13
CA TYR A 107 -29.84 7.27 2.23
C TYR A 107 -29.07 7.54 0.93
N LEU A 108 -29.13 8.76 0.38
CA LEU A 108 -28.38 9.13 -0.82
C LEU A 108 -26.87 9.20 -0.59
N GLU A 109 -26.43 9.70 0.56
CA GLU A 109 -25.01 9.81 0.94
C GLU A 109 -24.31 8.44 1.10
N ASN A 110 -25.07 7.36 1.29
CA ASN A 110 -24.55 6.03 1.64
C ASN A 110 -24.66 4.98 0.51
N ASN A 111 -24.85 5.41 -0.75
CA ASN A 111 -25.19 4.49 -1.85
C ASN A 111 -24.39 4.64 -3.15
N ILE A 112 -23.16 5.15 -3.08
CA ILE A 112 -22.24 5.15 -4.23
C ILE A 112 -21.80 3.72 -4.53
N GLU A 113 -21.85 3.34 -5.79
CA GLU A 113 -21.37 2.04 -6.25
C GLU A 113 -19.87 2.07 -6.49
N VAL A 114 -19.13 1.10 -5.95
CA VAL A 114 -17.69 0.98 -6.17
C VAL A 114 -17.44 0.46 -7.60
N PRO A 115 -16.76 1.21 -8.48
CA PRO A 115 -16.39 0.74 -9.81
C PRO A 115 -15.46 -0.48 -9.76
N ASN A 116 -15.47 -1.28 -10.83
CA ASN A 116 -14.43 -2.28 -11.06
C ASN A 116 -13.25 -1.61 -11.75
N VAL A 117 -12.13 -1.51 -11.06
CA VAL A 117 -10.89 -0.91 -11.57
C VAL A 117 -9.74 -1.92 -11.62
N THR A 118 -10.00 -3.19 -11.31
CA THR A 118 -9.00 -4.25 -11.41
C THR A 118 -8.68 -4.51 -12.89
N GLY A 119 -7.39 -4.60 -13.23
CA GLY A 119 -6.91 -4.76 -14.60
C GLY A 119 -6.73 -3.47 -15.39
N TYR A 120 -7.15 -2.33 -14.85
CA TYR A 120 -6.87 -1.01 -15.44
C TYR A 120 -5.50 -0.49 -15.01
N THR A 121 -4.96 0.47 -15.78
CA THR A 121 -3.81 1.24 -15.32
C THR A 121 -4.18 2.04 -14.06
N TYR A 122 -3.19 2.37 -13.22
CA TYR A 122 -3.41 3.20 -12.04
C TYR A 122 -4.08 4.54 -12.38
N GLU A 123 -3.69 5.15 -13.51
CA GLU A 123 -4.27 6.42 -13.97
C GLU A 123 -5.75 6.29 -14.34
N GLU A 124 -6.11 5.31 -15.17
CA GLU A 124 -7.51 5.05 -15.53
C GLU A 124 -8.36 4.69 -14.31
N ALA A 125 -7.82 3.86 -13.41
CA ALA A 125 -8.50 3.45 -12.18
C ALA A 125 -8.85 4.66 -11.30
N THR A 126 -7.89 5.57 -11.10
CA THR A 126 -8.12 6.76 -10.26
C THR A 126 -9.11 7.74 -10.93
N ALA A 127 -9.09 7.87 -12.26
CA ALA A 127 -10.09 8.65 -12.99
C ALA A 127 -11.53 8.10 -12.80
N LEU A 128 -11.70 6.77 -12.85
CA LEU A 128 -12.98 6.12 -12.62
C LEU A 128 -13.48 6.29 -11.18
N LEU A 129 -12.58 6.19 -10.19
CA LEU A 129 -12.92 6.40 -8.78
C LEU A 129 -13.30 7.85 -8.49
N ASN A 130 -12.56 8.82 -9.03
CA ASN A 130 -12.87 10.24 -8.92
C ASN A 130 -14.24 10.57 -9.52
N THR A 131 -14.56 10.00 -10.68
CA THR A 131 -15.87 10.17 -11.33
C THR A 131 -17.01 9.63 -10.46
N ALA A 132 -16.73 8.62 -9.63
CA ALA A 132 -17.67 8.07 -8.67
C ALA A 132 -17.67 8.80 -7.31
N ASN A 133 -16.95 9.93 -7.16
CA ASN A 133 -16.74 10.64 -5.89
C ASN A 133 -16.15 9.76 -4.78
N LEU A 134 -15.21 8.87 -5.15
CA LEU A 134 -14.48 8.00 -4.24
C LEU A 134 -13.02 8.42 -4.14
N SER A 135 -12.50 8.42 -2.92
CA SER A 135 -11.08 8.64 -2.66
C SER A 135 -10.28 7.37 -2.93
N TYR A 136 -8.97 7.48 -3.11
CA TYR A 136 -8.09 6.34 -3.33
C TYR A 136 -6.76 6.45 -2.61
N GLU A 137 -6.15 5.29 -2.38
CA GLU A 137 -4.81 5.15 -1.83
C GLU A 137 -4.05 4.11 -2.66
N ARG A 138 -2.76 4.35 -2.93
CA ARG A 138 -1.90 3.40 -3.66
C ARG A 138 -1.13 2.54 -2.69
N LYS A 139 -1.14 1.23 -2.93
CA LYS A 139 -0.24 0.24 -2.34
C LYS A 139 0.48 -0.48 -3.46
N GLU A 140 1.77 -0.72 -3.31
CA GLU A 140 2.55 -1.44 -4.31
C GLU A 140 2.64 -2.93 -3.97
N GLN A 141 2.74 -3.75 -5.01
CA GLN A 141 3.00 -5.17 -4.90
C GLN A 141 3.96 -5.60 -6.01
N GLU A 142 5.04 -6.26 -5.62
CA GLU A 142 6.00 -6.83 -6.55
C GLU A 142 5.36 -7.91 -7.44
N THR A 143 5.72 -7.91 -8.72
CA THR A 143 5.35 -8.92 -9.71
C THR A 143 6.53 -9.20 -10.64
N THR A 144 6.62 -10.44 -11.11
CA THR A 144 7.58 -10.84 -12.15
C THR A 144 7.01 -10.69 -13.56
N ASN A 145 5.69 -10.46 -13.69
CA ASN A 145 5.03 -10.24 -14.97
C ASN A 145 5.13 -8.76 -15.37
N LYS A 146 5.80 -8.47 -16.48
CA LYS A 146 5.97 -7.09 -16.96
C LYS A 146 4.66 -6.43 -17.37
N ASP A 147 3.67 -7.21 -17.79
CA ASP A 147 2.37 -6.69 -18.23
C ASP A 147 1.51 -6.21 -17.05
N GLU A 148 1.87 -6.60 -15.82
CA GLU A 148 1.18 -6.21 -14.58
C GLU A 148 1.75 -4.92 -13.97
N VAL A 149 2.88 -4.41 -14.48
CA VAL A 149 3.52 -3.21 -13.95
C VAL A 149 2.65 -1.99 -14.25
N GLY A 150 2.34 -1.21 -13.21
CA GLY A 150 1.45 -0.05 -13.30
C GLY A 150 -0.05 -0.41 -13.38
N ILE A 151 -0.39 -1.70 -13.38
CA ILE A 151 -1.78 -2.19 -13.43
C ILE A 151 -2.30 -2.43 -12.01
N VAL A 152 -3.58 -2.13 -11.80
CA VAL A 152 -4.28 -2.44 -10.54
C VAL A 152 -4.53 -3.94 -10.47
N LEU A 153 -3.80 -4.63 -9.60
CA LEU A 153 -3.93 -6.06 -9.32
C LEU A 153 -5.09 -6.36 -8.40
N LYS A 154 -5.42 -5.43 -7.50
CA LYS A 154 -6.48 -5.59 -6.50
C LYS A 154 -7.03 -4.25 -6.02
N GLN A 155 -8.30 -4.23 -5.68
CA GLN A 155 -8.97 -3.14 -4.98
C GLN A 155 -9.49 -3.60 -3.60
N SER A 156 -9.51 -2.72 -2.60
CA SER A 156 -9.92 -3.09 -1.23
C SER A 156 -11.41 -3.34 -1.07
N LYS A 157 -12.27 -2.56 -1.75
CA LYS A 157 -13.73 -2.78 -1.77
C LYS A 157 -14.14 -3.50 -3.03
N LYS A 158 -15.05 -4.47 -2.88
CA LYS A 158 -15.56 -5.26 -3.99
C LYS A 158 -16.28 -4.37 -5.00
N ALA A 159 -16.01 -4.58 -6.29
CA ALA A 159 -16.78 -3.93 -7.36
C ALA A 159 -18.29 -4.20 -7.20
N GLY A 160 -19.11 -3.18 -7.47
CA GLY A 160 -20.56 -3.20 -7.30
C GLY A 160 -21.05 -3.10 -5.85
N SER A 161 -20.15 -3.11 -4.86
CA SER A 161 -20.55 -2.84 -3.47
C SER A 161 -20.94 -1.38 -3.28
N LYS A 162 -21.78 -1.11 -2.28
CA LYS A 162 -22.23 0.24 -1.94
C LYS A 162 -21.36 0.84 -0.83
N THR A 163 -21.07 2.13 -0.95
CA THR A 163 -20.27 2.89 0.02
C THR A 163 -20.78 4.33 0.11
N HIS A 164 -20.32 5.04 1.14
CA HIS A 164 -20.51 6.48 1.24
C HIS A 164 -19.52 7.25 0.38
N GLU A 165 -19.84 8.52 0.12
CA GLU A 165 -19.00 9.48 -0.58
C GLU A 165 -17.64 9.66 0.09
N ASN A 166 -16.61 9.93 -0.70
CA ASN A 166 -15.22 10.10 -0.27
C ASN A 166 -14.60 8.88 0.41
N ALA A 167 -15.28 7.73 0.42
CA ALA A 167 -14.72 6.50 0.96
C ALA A 167 -13.44 6.12 0.21
N VAL A 168 -12.41 5.75 0.97
CA VAL A 168 -11.09 5.42 0.41
C VAL A 168 -11.07 3.99 -0.13
N ILE A 169 -10.69 3.84 -1.40
CA ILE A 169 -10.44 2.58 -2.07
C ILE A 169 -8.92 2.40 -2.21
N THR A 170 -8.36 1.42 -1.50
CA THR A 170 -6.94 1.09 -1.64
C THR A 170 -6.75 0.25 -2.90
N LEU A 171 -5.88 0.72 -3.80
CA LEU A 171 -5.49 0.07 -5.04
C LEU A 171 -4.12 -0.56 -4.86
N THR A 172 -4.03 -1.88 -5.00
CA THR A 172 -2.78 -2.61 -5.10
C THR A 172 -2.31 -2.57 -6.55
N VAL A 173 -1.21 -1.88 -6.82
CA VAL A 173 -0.62 -1.68 -8.15
C VAL A 173 0.63 -2.53 -8.30
N GLY A 174 0.77 -3.21 -9.43
CA GLY A 174 1.95 -4.01 -9.73
C GLY A 174 3.19 -3.15 -9.95
N ILE A 175 4.31 -3.56 -9.36
CA ILE A 175 5.64 -3.03 -9.63
C ILE A 175 6.58 -4.19 -9.97
N LEU A 176 7.58 -3.95 -10.81
CA LEU A 176 8.51 -5.02 -11.21
C LEU A 176 9.36 -5.44 -10.00
N ASP A 177 9.42 -6.75 -9.72
CA ASP A 177 10.41 -7.30 -8.79
C ASP A 177 11.81 -7.16 -9.41
N ASN A 178 12.59 -6.19 -8.93
CA ASN A 178 13.94 -5.90 -9.41
C ASN A 178 15.01 -6.67 -8.65
N HIS A 179 14.63 -7.61 -7.79
CA HIS A 179 15.60 -8.38 -7.05
C HIS A 179 16.21 -9.50 -7.89
N VAL A 180 17.48 -9.79 -7.60
CA VAL A 180 18.27 -10.87 -8.16
C VAL A 180 18.84 -11.74 -7.04
N THR A 181 19.17 -12.99 -7.37
CA THR A 181 19.82 -13.91 -6.42
C THR A 181 21.32 -13.92 -6.67
N VAL A 182 22.12 -13.64 -5.63
CA VAL A 182 23.57 -13.62 -5.74
C VAL A 182 24.12 -15.04 -5.99
N PRO A 183 24.80 -15.30 -7.11
CA PRO A 183 25.43 -16.60 -7.35
C PRO A 183 26.66 -16.80 -6.44
N ASN A 184 27.07 -18.05 -6.28
CA ASN A 184 28.39 -18.35 -5.71
C ASN A 184 29.43 -18.23 -6.83
N VAL A 185 30.38 -17.31 -6.67
CA VAL A 185 31.49 -17.14 -7.62
C VAL A 185 32.87 -17.37 -6.98
N VAL A 186 32.93 -17.69 -5.69
CA VAL A 186 34.20 -18.03 -5.02
C VAL A 186 34.76 -19.32 -5.62
N GLY A 187 36.05 -19.28 -5.98
CA GLY A 187 36.76 -20.36 -6.66
C GLY A 187 36.62 -20.36 -8.18
N MET A 188 35.80 -19.47 -8.76
CA MET A 188 35.75 -19.29 -10.22
C MET A 188 36.88 -18.40 -10.69
N THR A 189 37.30 -18.56 -11.95
CA THR A 189 38.14 -17.59 -12.63
C THR A 189 37.39 -16.25 -12.78
N LEU A 190 38.13 -15.14 -12.94
CA LEU A 190 37.53 -13.82 -13.14
C LEU A 190 36.54 -13.79 -14.32
N GLU A 191 36.88 -14.46 -15.42
CA GLU A 191 36.02 -14.53 -16.62
C GLU A 191 34.71 -15.29 -16.31
N GLU A 192 34.79 -16.45 -15.68
CA GLU A 192 33.62 -17.25 -15.30
C GLU A 192 32.74 -16.52 -14.28
N ALA A 193 33.37 -15.87 -13.29
CA ALA A 193 32.68 -15.13 -12.24
C ALA A 193 31.90 -13.95 -12.82
N THR A 194 32.54 -13.13 -13.65
CA THR A 194 31.90 -11.97 -14.29
C THR A 194 30.79 -12.39 -15.26
N GLY A 195 31.02 -13.46 -16.04
CA GLY A 195 30.00 -14.07 -16.90
C GLY A 195 28.79 -14.56 -16.10
N THR A 196 29.00 -15.18 -14.94
CA THR A 196 27.93 -15.67 -14.06
C THR A 196 27.14 -14.52 -13.44
N LEU A 197 27.82 -13.48 -12.93
CA LEU A 197 27.17 -12.32 -12.33
C LEU A 197 26.34 -11.53 -13.35
N ASN A 198 26.87 -11.33 -14.56
CA ASN A 198 26.16 -10.67 -15.67
C ASN A 198 24.88 -11.44 -16.06
N LYS A 199 24.97 -12.77 -16.21
CA LYS A 199 23.80 -13.62 -16.53
C LYS A 199 22.73 -13.56 -15.45
N SER A 200 23.13 -13.40 -14.19
CA SER A 200 22.21 -13.26 -13.05
C SER A 200 21.71 -11.83 -12.84
N GLY A 201 22.15 -10.84 -13.63
CA GLY A 201 21.76 -9.45 -13.47
C GLY A 201 22.30 -8.78 -12.20
N VAL A 202 23.38 -9.33 -11.62
CA VAL A 202 24.01 -8.82 -10.40
C VAL A 202 25.06 -7.79 -10.76
N SER A 203 24.90 -6.56 -10.27
CA SER A 203 25.93 -5.53 -10.37
C SER A 203 27.14 -5.88 -9.49
N TYR A 204 28.36 -5.68 -9.99
CA TYR A 204 29.57 -6.04 -9.24
C TYR A 204 30.73 -5.04 -9.38
N ARG A 205 31.67 -5.15 -8.45
CA ARG A 205 32.97 -4.44 -8.44
C ARG A 205 34.08 -5.45 -8.24
N ILE A 206 35.18 -5.27 -8.93
CA ILE A 206 36.38 -6.11 -8.79
C ILE A 206 37.38 -5.41 -7.89
N GLU A 207 37.89 -6.12 -6.89
CA GLU A 207 39.04 -5.74 -6.09
C GLU A 207 40.11 -6.81 -6.23
N TYR A 208 41.37 -6.41 -6.31
CA TYR A 208 42.48 -7.35 -6.35
C TYR A 208 43.15 -7.42 -4.99
N LYS A 209 43.60 -8.61 -4.61
CA LYS A 209 44.38 -8.85 -3.41
C LYS A 209 45.57 -9.73 -3.75
N ASP A 210 46.75 -9.26 -3.35
CA ASP A 210 47.98 -10.02 -3.53
C ASP A 210 47.97 -11.25 -2.60
N THR A 211 48.28 -12.42 -3.16
CA THR A 211 48.24 -13.70 -2.45
C THR A 211 49.43 -14.57 -2.82
N ASN A 212 50.03 -15.20 -1.81
CA ASN A 212 51.08 -16.20 -1.98
C ASN A 212 50.43 -17.59 -1.85
N GLY A 213 50.04 -18.21 -2.96
CA GLY A 213 49.54 -19.60 -2.99
C GLY A 213 48.11 -19.82 -3.48
N GLU A 214 47.36 -18.76 -3.79
CA GLU A 214 46.11 -18.88 -4.55
C GLU A 214 46.41 -18.81 -6.05
N GLU A 215 45.55 -19.42 -6.88
CA GLU A 215 45.65 -19.33 -8.33
C GLU A 215 45.39 -17.89 -8.80
N ASP A 216 46.22 -17.40 -9.73
CA ASP A 216 46.10 -16.04 -10.26
C ASP A 216 44.78 -15.86 -11.02
N ASN A 217 44.16 -14.68 -10.91
CA ASN A 217 42.85 -14.36 -11.50
C ASN A 217 41.66 -15.21 -10.98
N THR A 218 41.80 -15.86 -9.82
CA THR A 218 40.70 -16.60 -9.18
C THR A 218 40.00 -15.77 -8.11
N VAL A 219 38.67 -15.83 -8.04
CA VAL A 219 37.88 -15.15 -7.02
C VAL A 219 38.03 -15.86 -5.68
N ILE A 220 38.61 -15.18 -4.70
CA ILE A 220 38.85 -15.71 -3.35
C ILE A 220 37.79 -15.27 -2.34
N LYS A 221 37.00 -14.24 -2.66
CA LYS A 221 35.96 -13.71 -1.78
C LYS A 221 34.88 -12.97 -2.56
N GLN A 222 33.65 -13.03 -2.06
CA GLN A 222 32.57 -12.13 -2.43
C GLN A 222 32.01 -11.43 -1.18
N SER A 223 31.62 -10.16 -1.30
CA SER A 223 31.11 -9.36 -0.17
C SER A 223 29.74 -9.81 0.32
N ILE A 224 28.90 -10.28 -0.60
CA ILE A 224 27.54 -10.78 -0.33
C ILE A 224 27.52 -12.28 -0.51
N LYS A 225 27.00 -13.01 0.49
CA LYS A 225 26.91 -14.48 0.44
C LYS A 225 26.03 -14.95 -0.71
N ALA A 226 26.41 -16.10 -1.29
CA ALA A 226 25.62 -16.79 -2.29
C ALA A 226 24.18 -17.07 -1.80
N ASN A 227 23.24 -17.11 -2.74
CA ASN A 227 21.80 -17.31 -2.55
C ASN A 227 21.08 -16.18 -1.79
N LYS A 228 21.74 -15.06 -1.47
CA LYS A 228 21.05 -13.88 -0.95
C LYS A 228 20.25 -13.22 -2.08
N LYS A 229 18.97 -12.94 -1.83
CA LYS A 229 18.13 -12.08 -2.68
C LYS A 229 18.51 -10.62 -2.38
N ILE A 230 18.92 -9.87 -3.41
CA ILE A 230 19.33 -8.46 -3.32
C ILE A 230 18.64 -7.66 -4.42
N GLU A 231 18.52 -6.35 -4.24
CA GLU A 231 18.15 -5.46 -5.34
C GLU A 231 19.21 -5.54 -6.44
N ASN A 232 18.82 -5.52 -7.72
CA ASN A 232 19.77 -5.57 -8.84
C ASN A 232 20.75 -4.37 -8.89
N THR A 233 20.44 -3.29 -8.16
CA THR A 233 21.29 -2.11 -7.99
C THR A 233 22.33 -2.26 -6.86
N GLU A 234 22.20 -3.25 -5.97
CA GLU A 234 23.17 -3.54 -4.92
C GLU A 234 24.45 -4.13 -5.54
N ILE A 235 25.62 -3.57 -5.20
CA ILE A 235 26.90 -3.96 -5.79
C ILE A 235 27.56 -5.07 -4.97
N VAL A 236 27.81 -6.22 -5.60
CA VAL A 236 28.64 -7.30 -5.04
C VAL A 236 30.11 -7.03 -5.34
N THR A 237 30.94 -6.85 -4.32
CA THR A 237 32.40 -6.79 -4.50
C THR A 237 32.96 -8.20 -4.54
N ILE A 238 33.68 -8.54 -5.60
CA ILE A 238 34.49 -9.77 -5.69
C ILE A 238 35.96 -9.42 -5.51
N THR A 239 36.64 -10.18 -4.65
CA THR A 239 38.08 -10.08 -4.45
C THR A 239 38.76 -11.18 -5.26
N VAL A 240 39.68 -10.77 -6.12
CA VAL A 240 40.42 -11.64 -7.04
C VAL A 240 41.86 -11.75 -6.55
N ALA A 241 42.37 -12.98 -6.49
CA ALA A 241 43.76 -13.25 -6.20
C ALA A 241 44.65 -12.68 -7.31
N ARG A 242 45.67 -11.95 -6.91
CA ARG A 242 46.78 -11.55 -7.77
C ARG A 242 48.04 -12.21 -7.25
N ASN A 243 48.68 -13.02 -8.08
CA ASN A 243 49.93 -13.65 -7.70
C ASN A 243 51.10 -12.72 -8.05
N ASN A 244 51.69 -12.11 -7.02
CA ASN A 244 52.91 -11.32 -7.17
C ASN A 244 54.15 -12.23 -7.14
N ASN A 245 54.20 -13.21 -8.05
CA ASN A 245 55.45 -13.87 -8.37
C ASN A 245 56.25 -12.90 -9.24
N ASN A 246 56.99 -11.99 -8.61
CA ASN A 246 58.10 -11.32 -9.29
C ASN A 246 59.01 -12.44 -9.83
N GLU A 247 59.02 -12.59 -11.14
CA GLU A 247 60.09 -13.26 -11.88
C GLU A 247 61.42 -12.72 -11.32
N THR A 248 62.07 -13.54 -10.49
CA THR A 248 63.50 -13.37 -10.23
C THR A 248 64.21 -14.04 -11.39
N ASP A 249 64.04 -13.47 -12.58
CA ASP A 249 64.86 -13.81 -13.73
C ASP A 249 66.23 -13.17 -13.49
N ASN A 250 67.14 -14.02 -13.05
CA ASN A 250 68.56 -13.75 -13.02
C ASN A 250 69.02 -13.30 -14.41
N ASN A 251 69.57 -12.10 -14.53
CA ASN A 251 70.57 -11.85 -15.56
C ASN A 251 71.79 -11.17 -14.94
N THR A 252 72.76 -12.02 -14.58
CA THR A 252 74.17 -11.68 -14.49
C THR A 252 74.61 -11.08 -15.82
N ASN A 253 75.07 -9.83 -15.83
CA ASN A 253 76.32 -9.38 -16.45
C ASN A 253 76.43 -7.86 -16.32
N ASN A 254 77.36 -7.43 -15.47
CA ASN A 254 77.98 -6.12 -15.53
C ASN A 254 79.00 -6.10 -16.67
N ASP A 255 79.20 -4.89 -17.21
CA ASP A 255 80.29 -4.44 -18.08
C ASP A 255 80.20 -4.98 -19.53
N ASP A 256 80.25 -4.19 -20.61
CA ASP A 256 81.14 -3.07 -20.86
C ASP A 256 80.61 -2.19 -22.04
N GLU A 257 81.23 -1.03 -22.14
CA GLU A 257 80.93 0.23 -22.80
C GLU A 257 81.06 0.22 -24.35
N THR A 258 80.51 1.27 -24.98
CA THR A 258 81.09 2.00 -26.14
C THR A 258 80.45 1.85 -27.54
N SER A 259 79.67 2.90 -27.86
CA SER A 259 79.73 3.82 -29.02
C SER A 259 79.33 3.47 -30.47
N ASN A 260 78.53 4.41 -30.99
CA ASN A 260 78.64 5.13 -32.28
C ASN A 260 78.01 4.64 -33.59
N GLU A 261 77.14 5.54 -34.06
CA GLU A 261 77.04 6.15 -35.41
C GLU A 261 76.41 5.39 -36.59
N ASP A 262 75.28 6.00 -37.01
CA ASP A 262 74.97 6.47 -38.36
C ASP A 262 74.42 5.54 -39.47
N LYS A 263 73.25 6.01 -39.95
CA LYS A 263 72.87 6.28 -41.35
C LYS A 263 72.01 5.30 -42.16
N GLU A 264 70.91 5.93 -42.61
CA GLU A 264 70.31 5.89 -43.96
C GLU A 264 69.31 4.80 -44.38
N SER A 265 68.09 5.30 -44.66
CA SER A 265 67.40 5.24 -45.96
C SER A 265 66.58 3.99 -46.34
N SER A 266 65.26 4.15 -46.35
CA SER A 266 64.35 4.02 -47.53
C SER A 266 62.90 3.75 -47.04
N THR A 267 61.94 4.68 -47.20
CA THR A 267 60.93 4.74 -48.30
C THR A 267 60.31 3.37 -48.59
N SER A 268 59.04 3.06 -48.32
CA SER A 268 57.77 3.42 -49.01
C SER A 268 56.72 2.46 -48.38
N THR A 269 55.41 2.65 -48.26
CA THR A 269 54.42 3.36 -49.06
C THR A 269 53.13 3.43 -48.23
N ASP A 270 52.41 4.54 -48.35
CA ASP A 270 51.04 4.75 -47.91
C ASP A 270 50.05 3.77 -48.55
N GLU A 271 48.99 3.38 -47.83
CA GLU A 271 47.66 3.41 -48.44
C GLU A 271 46.55 3.70 -47.43
N VAL A 272 45.84 4.78 -47.75
CA VAL A 272 44.69 5.41 -47.11
C VAL A 272 43.42 4.65 -47.51
N ASN A 273 42.48 4.47 -46.58
CA ASN A 273 41.06 4.56 -46.97
C ASN A 273 40.18 5.11 -45.84
N GLN A 274 39.90 6.41 -45.93
CA GLN A 274 38.74 7.06 -45.36
C GLN A 274 37.65 7.11 -46.45
N ASN A 275 36.38 6.85 -46.09
CA ASN A 275 35.22 7.65 -46.47
C ASN A 275 33.97 7.10 -45.76
N GLN A 276 33.38 7.88 -44.83
CA GLN A 276 32.27 8.85 -45.00
C GLN A 276 30.91 8.13 -44.99
N GLU A 277 30.08 8.25 -43.94
CA GLU A 277 29.31 9.41 -43.45
C GLU A 277 28.20 9.83 -44.44
N LYS A 278 26.92 9.59 -44.08
CA LYS A 278 25.87 10.62 -43.93
C LYS A 278 24.44 10.09 -43.79
N ASP A 279 23.74 10.71 -42.85
CA ASP A 279 22.36 11.19 -42.84
C ASP A 279 21.20 10.22 -43.09
N LEU A 280 20.27 10.17 -42.12
CA LEU A 280 18.89 10.63 -42.36
C LEU A 280 18.19 10.95 -41.01
N GLN A 281 17.85 12.23 -40.82
CA GLN A 281 16.81 12.68 -39.91
C GLN A 281 15.44 12.43 -40.54
N ASN A 282 14.50 11.87 -39.78
CA ASN A 282 13.08 12.24 -39.76
C ASN A 282 12.45 11.80 -38.44
#